data_AF-A0A150KM66-F1
#
_entry.id   AF-A0A150KM66-F1
#
_cell.length_a   1.000
_cell.length_b   1.000
_cell.length_c   1.000
_cell.angle_alpha   90.00
_cell.angle_beta   90.00
_cell.angle_gamma   90.00
#
_symmetry.space_group_name_H-M   'P 1'
#
loop_
_entity.id
_entity.type
_entity.pdbx_description
1 polymer ?
#
loop_
_entity_poly.entity_id
_entity_poly.type
_entity_poly.pdbx_seq_one_letter_code
_entity_poly.pdbx_strand_id
1 'polypeptide(L)'
;MSISIHSLLNKIEQEINYAKKAEQDSVLKNHIYSVKTLCELILAEGQSLSTSYEIPKKVEAEHSVSQSKPMMSVGKAEPLKTDDGANGESIFDF
;
A
#
# COMPACT_ATOMS: atom_id res chain seq x y z
N MET A 1 0.47 -0.80 -2.19
CA MET A 1 -0.69 0.09 -2.43
C MET A 1 -0.91 0.88 -1.15
N SER A 2 -0.55 2.17 -1.14
CA SER A 2 -0.88 3.07 -0.03
C SER A 2 -2.31 3.56 -0.23
N ILE A 3 -3.27 2.96 0.48
CA ILE A 3 -4.63 3.48 0.51
C ILE A 3 -4.62 4.73 1.38
N SER A 4 -5.04 5.87 0.83
CA SER A 4 -5.12 7.10 1.63
C SER A 4 -6.30 7.03 2.60
N ILE A 5 -6.14 7.60 3.80
CA ILE A 5 -7.23 7.75 4.79
C ILE A 5 -8.46 8.39 4.14
N HIS A 6 -8.27 9.38 3.27
CA HIS A 6 -9.35 10.04 2.55
C HIS A 6 -10.18 9.07 1.68
N SER A 7 -9.53 8.07 1.07
CA SER A 7 -10.24 7.04 0.29
C SER A 7 -11.07 6.12 1.19
N LEU A 8 -10.55 5.76 2.37
CA LEU A 8 -11.28 4.95 3.35
C LEU A 8 -12.49 5.70 3.93
N LEU A 9 -12.34 6.99 4.24
CA LEU A 9 -13.44 7.83 4.70
C LEU A 9 -14.56 7.94 3.65
N ASN A 10 -14.21 8.09 2.37
CA ASN A 10 -15.21 8.09 1.29
C ASN A 10 -15.94 6.73 1.17
N LYS A 11 -15.21 5.61 1.33
CA LYS A 11 -15.85 4.28 1.39
C LYS A 11 -16.79 4.13 2.58
N ILE A 12 -16.44 4.64 3.75
CA ILE A 12 -17.33 4.65 4.92
C ILE A 12 -18.62 5.40 4.61
N GLU A 13 -18.52 6.57 3.97
CA GLU A 13 -19.69 7.35 3.57
C GLU A 13 -20.60 6.57 2.60
N GLN A 14 -20.01 5.86 1.64
CA GLN A 14 -20.77 5.00 0.71
C GLN A 14 -21.49 3.86 1.44
N GLU A 15 -20.80 3.14 2.32
CA GLU A 15 -21.41 2.04 3.09
C GLU A 15 -22.56 2.53 3.98
N ILE A 16 -22.43 3.72 4.59
CA ILE A 16 -23.53 4.34 5.35
C ILE A 16 -24.71 4.69 4.44
N ASN A 17 -24.47 5.17 3.22
CA ASN A 17 -25.54 5.43 2.26
C ASN A 17 -26.25 4.14 1.81
N TYR A 18 -25.53 3.03 1.66
CA TYR A 18 -26.13 1.73 1.38
C TYR A 18 -26.91 1.17 2.57
N ALA A 19 -26.37 1.28 3.77
CA ALA A 19 -27.06 0.93 5.01
C ALA A 19 -28.40 1.66 5.14
N LYS A 20 -28.45 2.97 4.87
CA LYS A 20 -29.68 3.77 4.90
C LYS A 20 -30.74 3.32 3.88
N LYS A 21 -30.31 2.71 2.78
CA LYS A 21 -31.20 2.22 1.71
C LYS A 21 -31.54 0.73 1.86
N ALA A 22 -31.00 0.05 2.86
CA ALA A 22 -31.21 -1.37 3.05
C ALA A 22 -32.64 -1.64 3.53
N GLU A 23 -33.36 -2.50 2.82
CA GLU A 23 -34.73 -2.91 3.16
C GLU A 23 -34.76 -4.10 4.12
N GLN A 24 -33.64 -4.82 4.24
CA GLN A 24 -33.49 -5.99 5.12
C GLN A 24 -32.45 -5.74 6.20
N ASP A 25 -32.78 -6.13 7.43
CA ASP A 25 -31.89 -6.04 8.60
C ASP A 25 -30.55 -6.78 8.41
N SER A 26 -30.55 -7.89 7.68
CA SER A 26 -29.33 -8.65 7.37
C SER A 26 -28.36 -7.82 6.52
N VAL A 27 -28.87 -7.15 5.48
CA VAL A 27 -28.10 -6.29 4.58
C VAL A 27 -27.62 -5.04 5.31
N LEU A 28 -28.49 -4.43 6.14
CA LEU A 28 -28.11 -3.32 7.01
C LEU A 28 -26.92 -3.71 7.89
N LYS A 29 -27.01 -4.85 8.60
CA LYS A 29 -25.93 -5.34 9.47
C LYS A 29 -24.64 -5.55 8.70
N ASN A 30 -24.69 -6.11 7.50
CA ASN A 30 -23.50 -6.30 6.66
C ASN A 30 -22.80 -4.95 6.36
N HIS A 31 -23.54 -3.93 5.93
CA HIS A 31 -22.97 -2.60 5.69
C HIS A 31 -22.39 -1.98 6.98
N ILE A 32 -23.04 -2.16 8.13
CA ILE A 32 -22.52 -1.69 9.42
C ILE A 32 -21.21 -2.42 9.79
N TYR A 33 -21.10 -3.73 9.54
CA TYR A 33 -19.85 -4.47 9.74
C TYR A 33 -18.74 -4.01 8.80
N SER A 34 -19.07 -3.67 7.55
CA SER A 34 -18.11 -3.05 6.62
C SER A 34 -17.59 -1.73 7.16
N VAL A 35 -18.47 -0.85 7.64
CA VAL A 35 -18.07 0.43 8.28
C VAL A 35 -17.16 0.18 9.49
N LYS A 36 -17.53 -0.76 10.37
CA LYS A 36 -16.72 -1.12 11.53
C LYS A 36 -15.29 -1.52 11.12
N THR A 37 -15.18 -2.43 10.15
CA THR A 37 -13.88 -2.91 9.64
C THR A 37 -13.05 -1.76 9.05
N LEU A 38 -13.68 -0.86 8.28
CA LEU A 38 -12.99 0.30 7.70
C LEU A 38 -12.47 1.26 8.78
N CYS A 39 -13.24 1.51 9.84
CA CYS A 39 -12.79 2.30 10.98
C CYS A 39 -11.63 1.63 11.72
N GLU A 40 -11.70 0.32 11.95
CA GLU A 40 -10.62 -0.45 12.58
C GLU A 40 -9.34 -0.38 11.74
N LEU A 41 -9.43 -0.47 10.41
CA LEU A 41 -8.29 -0.32 9.52
C LEU A 41 -7.62 1.06 9.65
N ILE A 42 -8.42 2.14 9.66
CA ILE A 42 -7.91 3.51 9.84
C ILE A 42 -7.20 3.65 11.19
N LEU A 43 -7.76 3.09 12.26
CA LEU A 43 -7.17 3.15 13.60
C LEU A 43 -5.90 2.30 13.73
N ALA A 44 -5.87 1.14 13.06
CA ALA A 44 -4.69 0.28 13.00
C ALA A 44 -3.55 0.94 12.20
N GLU A 45 -3.84 1.56 11.06
CA GLU A 45 -2.85 2.28 10.26
C GLU A 45 -2.43 3.62 10.90
N GLY A 46 -3.34 4.26 11.64
CA GLY A 46 -3.07 5.46 12.44
C GLY A 46 -2.01 5.27 13.53
N GLN A 47 -1.82 4.04 14.05
CA GLN A 47 -0.69 3.72 14.92
C GLN A 47 0.66 3.69 14.18
N SER A 48 0.64 3.49 12.85
CA SER A 48 1.83 3.52 11.99
C SER A 48 2.12 4.91 11.40
N LEU A 49 1.21 5.88 11.50
CA LEU A 49 1.31 7.22 10.90
C LEU A 49 1.96 8.26 11.82
N SER A 50 2.94 7.84 12.63
CA SER A 50 3.85 8.77 13.31
C SER A 50 4.84 9.45 12.34
N THR A 51 4.74 9.26 11.02
CA THR A 51 5.76 9.74 10.09
C THR A 51 5.17 10.12 8.74
N SER A 52 5.52 11.33 8.33
CA SER A 52 5.37 11.91 6.99
C SER A 52 4.06 12.62 6.66
N TYR A 53 3.76 13.67 7.44
CA TYR A 53 3.37 14.91 6.78
C TYR A 53 4.58 15.38 5.96
N GLU A 54 4.64 15.03 4.67
CA GLU A 54 5.62 15.62 3.75
C GLU A 54 5.31 17.11 3.60
N ILE A 55 5.98 17.91 4.41
CA ILE A 55 6.09 19.35 4.20
C ILE A 55 6.84 19.51 2.88
N PRO A 56 6.30 20.20 1.86
CA PRO A 56 7.04 20.46 0.64
C PRO A 56 8.23 21.37 0.99
N LYS A 57 9.42 20.78 1.08
CA LYS A 57 10.68 21.52 1.16
C LYS A 57 10.82 22.27 -0.16
N LYS A 58 10.60 23.59 -0.12
CA LYS A 58 10.98 24.51 -1.19
C LYS A 58 12.48 24.33 -1.43
N VAL A 59 12.83 23.66 -2.53
CA VAL A 59 14.22 23.50 -2.96
C VAL A 59 14.65 24.85 -3.51
N GLU A 60 15.39 25.60 -2.70
CA GLU A 60 16.15 26.75 -3.15
C GLU A 60 17.28 26.20 -4.04
N ALA A 61 17.14 26.37 -5.36
CA ALA A 61 18.14 25.94 -6.33
C ALA A 61 19.34 26.89 -6.27
N GLU A 62 20.30 26.58 -5.40
CA GLU A 62 21.62 27.20 -5.45
C GLU A 62 22.46 26.54 -6.53
N HIS A 63 22.90 27.36 -7.48
CA HIS A 63 23.89 27.04 -8.48
C HIS A 63 25.14 26.40 -7.87
N SER A 64 25.60 25.30 -8.46
CA SER A 64 27.02 24.94 -8.44
C SER A 64 27.39 24.20 -9.72
N VAL A 65 28.11 24.93 -10.56
CA VAL A 65 28.85 24.43 -11.73
C VAL A 65 30.01 23.58 -11.21
N SER A 66 30.10 22.31 -11.62
CA SER A 66 31.40 21.61 -11.65
C SER A 66 31.41 20.40 -12.60
N GLN A 67 31.96 20.67 -13.78
CA GLN A 67 32.91 19.87 -14.56
C GLN A 67 33.05 18.34 -14.33
N SER A 68 32.77 17.62 -15.43
CA SER A 68 33.54 16.49 -16.01
C SER A 68 33.74 15.19 -15.22
N LYS A 69 33.27 14.08 -15.83
CA LYS A 69 34.05 12.87 -16.16
C LYS A 69 33.18 11.87 -16.94
N PRO A 70 33.61 11.37 -18.12
CA PRO A 70 32.90 10.30 -18.82
C PRO A 70 33.38 8.90 -18.36
N MET A 71 32.42 7.97 -18.38
CA MET A 71 32.45 6.52 -18.65
C MET A 71 33.64 5.65 -18.19
N MET A 72 33.27 4.47 -17.67
CA MET A 72 33.91 3.13 -17.61
C MET A 72 33.49 2.52 -16.25
N SER A 73 33.03 1.28 -16.06
CA SER A 73 33.23 0.02 -16.76
C SER A 73 32.19 -0.99 -16.25
N VAL A 74 31.64 -1.77 -17.18
CA VAL A 74 31.26 -3.20 -17.15
C VAL A 74 31.46 -3.97 -15.82
N GLY A 75 30.45 -4.74 -15.42
CA GLY A 75 30.59 -5.72 -14.33
C GLY A 75 29.37 -6.59 -13.98
N LYS A 76 28.94 -7.45 -14.90
CA LYS A 76 28.38 -8.81 -14.67
C LYS A 76 26.98 -8.93 -13.99
N ALA A 77 25.95 -9.05 -14.83
CA ALA A 77 24.67 -9.65 -14.46
C ALA A 77 24.59 -11.08 -15.01
N GLU A 78 24.64 -12.09 -14.15
CA GLU A 78 24.15 -13.44 -14.45
C GLU A 78 23.67 -14.13 -13.15
N PRO A 79 22.35 -14.34 -12.95
CA PRO A 79 21.89 -15.44 -12.12
C PRO A 79 21.95 -16.74 -12.94
N LEU A 80 22.57 -17.77 -12.35
CA LEU A 80 22.74 -19.11 -12.93
C LEU A 80 21.40 -19.69 -13.40
N LYS A 81 21.40 -20.25 -14.62
CA LYS A 81 20.38 -21.20 -15.06
C LYS A 81 20.71 -22.56 -14.46
N THR A 82 19.85 -23.08 -13.59
CA THR A 82 19.83 -24.51 -13.24
C THR A 82 18.68 -25.17 -13.99
N ASP A 83 19.05 -25.94 -15.00
CA ASP A 83 18.21 -26.93 -15.68
C ASP A 83 18.26 -28.21 -14.82
N ASP A 84 17.46 -28.24 -13.75
CA ASP A 84 17.23 -29.47 -13.00
C ASP A 84 15.79 -29.47 -12.45
N GLY A 85 14.92 -30.17 -13.16
CA GLY A 85 13.51 -30.36 -12.81
C GLY A 85 13.36 -31.31 -11.64
N ALA A 86 13.62 -30.84 -10.41
CA ALA A 86 13.54 -31.69 -9.22
C ALA A 86 13.22 -30.95 -7.90
N ASN A 87 12.37 -29.93 -7.91
CA ASN A 87 11.76 -29.40 -6.66
C ASN A 87 10.34 -29.96 -6.46
N GLY A 88 10.23 -31.29 -6.52
CA GLY A 88 9.05 -32.03 -6.10
C GLY A 88 8.93 -32.08 -4.58
N GLU A 89 7.68 -32.00 -4.13
CA GLU A 89 7.17 -32.39 -2.80
C GLU A 89 7.68 -31.60 -1.58
N SER A 90 6.90 -30.61 -1.14
CA SER A 90 6.41 -30.68 0.25
C SER A 90 5.02 -30.06 0.33
N ILE A 91 4.06 -30.91 0.01
CA ILE A 91 2.62 -30.73 0.18
C ILE A 91 2.33 -31.27 1.59
N PHE A 92 2.04 -30.37 2.53
CA PHE A 92 1.68 -30.66 3.93
C PHE A 92 2.76 -31.31 4.82
N ASP A 93 3.25 -30.53 5.78
CA ASP A 93 3.67 -31.09 7.07
C ASP A 93 2.63 -30.62 8.11
N PHE A 94 1.91 -31.59 8.69
CA PHE A 94 0.82 -31.39 9.66
C PHE A 94 1.37 -31.15 11.08
#